data_AF-A0A9P1CED2-F1
#
_entry.id   AF-A0A9P1CED2-F1
#
_cell.length_a   1.000
_cell.length_b   1.000
_cell.length_c   1.000
_cell.angle_alpha   90.00
_cell.angle_beta   90.00
_cell.angle_gamma   90.00
#
_symmetry.space_group_name_H-M   'P 1'
#
loop_
_entity.id
_entity.type
_entity.pdbx_description
1 polymer ?
#
loop_
_entity_poly.entity_id
_entity_poly.type
_entity_poly.pdbx_seq_one_letter_code
_entity_poly.pdbx_strand_id
1 'polypeptide(L)'
;MEKVAEEAIGASRVPELHGGPEGQYLRESTGRWRSLSQEPASQVQRPVPPLGEHGAVTLASSVAVDPEMMAKQKAARQVRQDTSKLWEAARRRLDSKTFEDLKRQDDLERAEAEVAFEKARQQGVWQLLRGAAGADRQLLAEIARLASGGEGRCLSVEKARQLFDGSSAASAVSAGTAATPARRRSFSRGEEKKQSRKPPRPTAPAAPAAPAPAPRIHNESSAALGGA
;
A
#
# COMPACT_ATOMS: atom_id res chain seq x y z
N MET A 1 10.85 -69.69 26.68
CA MET A 1 11.68 -68.56 26.22
C MET A 1 11.29 -68.32 24.78
N GLU A 2 10.75 -67.21 24.30
CA GLU A 2 10.55 -65.85 24.83
C GLU A 2 9.24 -65.31 24.26
N LYS A 3 8.44 -64.65 25.09
CA LYS A 3 7.30 -63.83 24.67
C LYS A 3 7.85 -62.42 24.42
N VAL A 4 7.90 -61.97 23.18
CA VAL A 4 8.22 -60.58 22.86
C VAL A 4 6.93 -59.77 22.98
N ALA A 5 6.88 -58.93 24.00
CA ALA A 5 5.80 -57.99 24.23
C ALA A 5 5.93 -56.85 23.21
N GLU A 6 4.94 -56.73 22.32
CA GLU A 6 4.73 -55.55 21.49
C GLU A 6 4.25 -54.41 22.39
N GLU A 7 5.22 -53.57 22.76
CA GLU A 7 5.05 -52.37 23.55
C GLU A 7 4.28 -51.34 22.71
N ALA A 8 3.04 -51.05 23.10
CA ALA A 8 2.21 -50.02 22.50
C ALA A 8 2.88 -48.65 22.71
N ILE A 9 3.59 -48.18 21.69
CA ILE A 9 4.11 -46.81 21.61
C ILE A 9 2.89 -45.88 21.59
N GLY A 10 2.54 -45.36 22.77
CA GLY A 10 1.59 -44.28 22.93
C GLY A 10 2.06 -43.10 22.11
N ALA A 11 1.44 -42.88 20.96
CA ALA A 11 1.63 -41.70 20.15
C ALA A 11 1.31 -40.47 21.02
N SER A 12 2.36 -39.82 21.51
CA SER A 12 2.30 -38.51 22.15
C SER A 12 1.78 -37.53 21.10
N ARG A 13 0.45 -37.34 21.08
CA ARG A 13 -0.23 -36.39 20.20
C ARG A 13 0.04 -35.00 20.74
N VAL A 14 1.13 -34.39 20.27
CA VAL A 14 1.35 -32.96 20.44
C VAL A 14 0.15 -32.25 19.81
N PRO A 15 -0.61 -31.43 20.55
CA PRO A 15 -1.78 -30.76 20.02
C PRO A 15 -1.37 -29.81 18.90
N GLU A 16 -2.05 -29.94 17.75
CA GLU A 16 -1.84 -29.11 16.58
C GLU A 16 -2.42 -27.71 16.85
N LEU A 17 -1.54 -26.73 17.09
CA LEU A 17 -1.92 -25.33 17.31
C LEU A 17 -1.98 -24.59 15.97
N HIS A 18 -3.06 -23.83 15.74
CA HIS A 18 -3.18 -22.92 14.60
C HIS A 18 -3.48 -21.50 15.06
N GLY A 19 -2.79 -20.52 14.47
CA GLY A 19 -3.00 -19.09 14.72
C GLY A 19 -3.79 -18.43 13.60
N GLY A 20 -4.93 -17.84 13.93
CA GLY A 20 -5.75 -17.02 13.02
C GLY A 20 -5.87 -15.57 13.51
N PRO A 21 -6.50 -14.67 12.72
CA PRO A 21 -6.68 -13.26 13.09
C PRO A 21 -7.49 -13.06 14.39
N GLU A 22 -8.26 -14.07 14.82
CA GLU A 22 -9.04 -14.06 16.07
C GLU A 22 -8.37 -14.79 17.25
N GLY A 23 -7.12 -15.25 17.08
CA GLY A 23 -6.29 -15.84 18.14
C GLY A 23 -5.87 -17.28 17.88
N GLN A 24 -5.51 -17.98 18.96
CA GLN A 24 -5.00 -19.36 18.90
C GLN A 24 -6.13 -20.36 19.01
N TYR A 25 -6.11 -21.40 18.19
CA TYR A 25 -7.08 -22.49 18.20
C TYR A 25 -6.37 -23.81 18.51
N LEU A 26 -6.97 -24.61 19.39
CA LEU A 26 -6.55 -25.97 19.70
C LEU A 26 -7.54 -26.95 19.05
N ARG A 27 -7.02 -27.98 18.38
CA ARG A 27 -7.83 -29.06 17.86
C ARG A 27 -8.01 -30.15 18.92
N GLU A 28 -9.25 -30.36 19.37
CA GLU A 28 -9.57 -31.41 20.34
C GLU A 28 -9.49 -32.81 19.71
N SER A 29 -9.38 -33.86 20.53
CA SER A 29 -9.32 -35.25 20.08
C SER A 29 -10.56 -35.70 19.28
N THR A 30 -11.68 -34.99 19.44
CA THR A 30 -12.92 -35.15 18.68
C THR A 30 -12.87 -34.56 17.27
N GLY A 31 -11.79 -33.85 16.93
CA GLY A 31 -11.62 -33.15 15.65
C GLY A 31 -12.25 -31.76 15.61
N ARG A 32 -12.89 -31.30 16.69
CA ARG A 32 -13.43 -29.93 16.80
C ARG A 32 -12.32 -28.92 17.12
N TRP A 33 -12.39 -27.76 16.50
CA TRP A 33 -11.54 -26.62 16.81
C TRP A 33 -12.14 -25.81 17.95
N ARG A 34 -11.35 -25.51 18.98
CA ARG A 34 -11.74 -24.66 20.10
C ARG A 34 -10.77 -23.48 20.21
N SER A 35 -11.33 -22.28 20.33
CA SER A 35 -10.54 -21.07 20.57
C SER A 35 -9.93 -21.12 21.98
N LEU A 36 -8.62 -20.89 22.07
CA LEU A 36 -7.89 -20.71 23.33
C LEU A 36 -8.00 -19.28 23.86
N SER A 37 -8.62 -18.37 23.10
CA SER A 37 -8.71 -16.96 23.43
C SER A 37 -9.78 -16.69 24.48
N GLN A 38 -9.34 -16.07 25.58
CA GLN A 38 -10.08 -15.60 26.75
C GLN A 38 -10.54 -16.68 27.74
N GLU A 39 -9.64 -16.98 28.69
CA GLU A 39 -10.13 -17.09 30.06
C GLU A 39 -10.97 -15.84 30.35
N PRO A 40 -12.23 -15.96 30.81
CA PRO A 40 -12.90 -14.83 31.39
C PRO A 40 -12.00 -14.38 32.53
N ALA A 41 -11.47 -13.16 32.45
CA ALA A 41 -10.70 -12.56 33.52
C ALA A 41 -11.53 -12.70 34.80
N SER A 42 -11.21 -13.74 35.57
CA SER A 42 -11.80 -13.98 36.86
C SER A 42 -11.47 -12.73 37.63
N GLN A 43 -12.54 -12.04 37.98
CA GLN A 43 -12.62 -10.80 38.70
C GLN A 43 -11.99 -11.01 40.09
N VAL A 44 -10.67 -11.13 40.13
CA VAL A 44 -9.90 -11.02 41.36
C VAL A 44 -10.01 -9.56 41.73
N GLN A 45 -10.99 -9.26 42.59
CA GLN A 45 -11.08 -8.03 43.34
C GLN A 45 -9.77 -7.88 44.14
N ARG A 46 -8.75 -7.29 43.52
CA ARG A 46 -7.64 -6.72 44.29
C ARG A 46 -8.21 -5.47 44.96
N PRO A 47 -8.18 -5.35 46.29
CA PRO A 47 -8.51 -4.10 46.95
C PRO A 47 -7.52 -3.05 46.47
N VAL A 48 -8.03 -2.11 45.66
CA VAL A 48 -7.26 -0.96 45.21
C VAL A 48 -7.05 -0.07 46.44
N PRO A 49 -5.81 0.30 46.79
CA PRO A 49 -5.57 1.25 47.87
C PRO A 49 -6.25 2.59 47.53
N PRO A 50 -6.80 3.33 48.51
CA PRO A 50 -7.39 4.65 48.29
C PRO A 50 -6.27 5.63 47.93
N LEU A 51 -5.94 5.69 46.64
CA LEU A 51 -5.15 6.76 46.06
C LEU A 51 -6.05 7.99 45.98
N GLY A 52 -5.58 9.04 46.64
CA GLY A 52 -6.31 10.26 46.92
C GLY A 52 -6.91 10.94 45.69
N GLU A 53 -7.83 11.83 46.02
CA GLU A 53 -8.59 12.75 45.20
C GLU A 53 -7.72 13.54 44.20
N HIS A 54 -7.29 12.90 43.12
CA HIS A 54 -6.94 13.62 41.90
C HIS A 54 -8.20 13.68 41.06
N GLY A 55 -8.82 14.86 41.08
CA GLY A 55 -10.08 15.17 40.44
C GLY A 55 -10.21 14.48 39.08
N ALA A 56 -11.21 13.61 39.00
CA ALA A 56 -11.68 13.04 37.75
C ALA A 56 -12.23 14.20 36.90
N VAL A 57 -11.35 14.84 36.14
CA VAL A 57 -11.74 15.71 35.04
C VAL A 57 -12.21 14.76 33.94
N THR A 58 -13.44 14.27 34.07
CA THR A 58 -14.22 13.69 32.97
C THR A 58 -14.49 14.82 31.98
N LEU A 59 -13.47 15.19 31.20
CA LEU A 59 -13.65 15.86 29.93
C LEU A 59 -14.36 14.85 29.02
N ALA A 60 -15.68 14.75 29.18
CA ALA A 60 -16.57 14.18 28.19
C ALA A 60 -16.50 15.11 26.96
N SER A 61 -15.39 15.00 26.22
CA SER A 61 -15.19 15.63 24.94
C SER A 61 -16.20 14.98 24.00
N SER A 62 -17.38 15.58 23.95
CA SER A 62 -18.37 15.37 22.90
C SER A 62 -17.74 15.84 21.61
N VAL A 63 -16.88 15.00 21.03
CA VAL A 63 -16.36 15.20 19.69
C VAL A 63 -17.56 15.00 18.78
N ALA A 64 -18.23 16.10 18.44
CA ALA A 64 -19.26 16.12 17.43
C ALA A 64 -18.65 15.51 16.16
N VAL A 65 -19.09 14.29 15.83
CA VAL A 65 -18.57 13.56 14.68
C VAL A 65 -19.03 14.31 13.44
N ASP A 66 -18.07 14.78 12.65
CA ASP A 66 -18.32 15.49 11.40
C ASP A 66 -19.16 14.60 10.44
N PRO A 67 -20.37 15.05 10.03
CA PRO A 67 -21.23 14.29 9.12
C PRO A 67 -20.55 14.01 7.78
N GLU A 68 -19.65 14.88 7.30
CA GLU A 68 -18.91 14.67 6.05
C GLU A 68 -17.94 13.48 6.17
N MET A 69 -17.27 13.36 7.31
CA MET A 69 -16.38 12.23 7.60
C MET A 69 -17.16 10.91 7.59
N MET A 70 -18.34 10.87 8.20
CA MET A 70 -19.20 9.69 8.23
C MET A 70 -19.66 9.27 6.83
N ALA A 71 -20.03 10.24 5.98
CA ALA A 71 -20.40 9.97 4.59
C ALA A 71 -19.24 9.35 3.79
N LYS A 72 -18.03 9.90 3.92
CA LYS A 72 -16.82 9.35 3.28
C LYS A 72 -16.48 7.95 3.78
N GLN A 73 -16.60 7.70 5.08
CA GLN A 73 -16.40 6.36 5.65
C GLN A 73 -17.41 5.34 5.11
N LYS A 74 -18.69 5.72 5.01
CA LYS A 74 -19.73 4.86 4.44
C LYS A 74 -19.45 4.53 2.97
N ALA A 75 -19.07 5.53 2.17
CA ALA A 75 -18.70 5.34 0.77
C ALA A 75 -17.49 4.39 0.63
N ALA A 76 -16.44 4.57 1.44
CA ALA A 76 -15.29 3.68 1.44
C ALA A 76 -15.64 2.23 1.80
N ARG A 77 -16.54 2.02 2.77
CA ARG A 77 -17.05 0.68 3.11
C ARG A 77 -17.81 0.05 1.95
N GLN A 78 -18.67 0.82 1.28
CA GLN A 78 -19.44 0.34 0.13
C GLN A 78 -18.52 -0.14 -1.01
N VAL A 79 -17.53 0.67 -1.38
CA VAL A 79 -16.55 0.32 -2.43
C VAL A 79 -15.80 -0.97 -2.09
N ARG A 80 -15.41 -1.17 -0.82
CA ARG A 80 -14.76 -2.40 -0.37
C ARG A 80 -15.65 -3.63 -0.52
N GLN A 81 -16.93 -3.51 -0.16
CA GLN A 81 -17.90 -4.59 -0.32
C GLN A 81 -18.10 -4.95 -1.80
N ASP A 82 -18.25 -3.95 -2.66
CA ASP A 82 -18.47 -4.19 -4.09
C ASP A 82 -17.23 -4.77 -4.78
N THR A 83 -16.04 -4.34 -4.37
CA THR A 83 -14.77 -4.96 -4.80
C THR A 83 -14.68 -6.42 -4.36
N SER A 84 -15.09 -6.75 -3.13
CA SER A 84 -15.11 -8.15 -2.66
C SER A 84 -16.03 -9.03 -3.50
N LYS A 85 -17.25 -8.55 -3.78
CA LYS A 85 -18.22 -9.27 -4.64
C LYS A 85 -17.67 -9.48 -6.05
N LEU A 86 -16.96 -8.50 -6.60
CA LEU A 86 -16.32 -8.61 -7.91
C LEU A 86 -15.26 -9.73 -7.92
N TRP A 87 -14.41 -9.80 -6.90
CA TRP A 87 -13.40 -10.86 -6.79
C TRP A 87 -14.03 -12.25 -6.60
N GLU A 88 -15.11 -12.35 -5.83
CA GLU A 88 -15.86 -13.61 -5.71
C GLU A 88 -16.46 -14.06 -7.05
N ALA A 89 -17.03 -13.13 -7.81
CA ALA A 89 -17.56 -13.41 -9.14
C ALA A 89 -16.46 -13.85 -10.12
N ALA A 90 -15.32 -13.15 -10.12
CA ALA A 90 -14.14 -13.49 -10.92
C ALA A 90 -13.63 -14.91 -10.58
N ARG A 91 -13.53 -15.24 -9.29
CA ARG A 91 -13.09 -16.56 -8.82
C ARG A 91 -13.98 -17.71 -9.32
N ARG A 92 -15.28 -17.47 -9.47
CA ARG A 92 -16.24 -18.48 -9.97
C ARG A 92 -16.18 -18.66 -11.49
N ARG A 93 -15.63 -17.70 -12.23
CA ARG A 93 -15.69 -17.66 -13.71
C ARG A 93 -14.35 -17.92 -14.38
N LEU A 94 -13.25 -17.56 -13.75
CA LEU A 94 -11.91 -17.70 -14.28
C LEU A 94 -11.27 -19.02 -13.86
N ASP A 95 -10.30 -19.49 -14.63
CA ASP A 95 -9.43 -20.58 -14.19
C ASP A 95 -8.56 -20.13 -13.01
N SER A 96 -8.16 -21.10 -12.18
CA SER A 96 -7.40 -20.81 -10.96
C SER A 96 -6.10 -20.09 -11.23
N LYS A 97 -5.43 -20.36 -12.37
CA LYS A 97 -4.13 -19.74 -12.66
C LYS A 97 -4.32 -18.27 -13.02
N THR A 98 -5.21 -17.97 -13.96
CA THR A 98 -5.52 -16.59 -14.36
C THR A 98 -6.06 -15.77 -13.18
N PHE A 99 -6.89 -16.36 -12.32
CA PHE A 99 -7.38 -15.69 -11.12
C PHE A 99 -6.24 -15.28 -10.16
N GLU A 100 -5.32 -16.21 -9.86
CA GLU A 100 -4.19 -15.93 -8.96
C GLU A 100 -3.21 -14.90 -9.56
N ASP A 101 -2.96 -14.94 -10.86
CA ASP A 101 -2.10 -13.96 -11.52
C ASP A 101 -2.73 -12.55 -11.49
N LEU A 102 -4.03 -12.42 -11.74
CA LEU A 102 -4.76 -11.14 -11.60
C LEU A 102 -4.78 -10.66 -10.16
N LYS A 103 -4.96 -11.56 -9.19
CA LYS A 103 -4.96 -11.20 -7.77
C LYS A 103 -3.60 -10.66 -7.33
N ARG A 104 -2.50 -11.30 -7.77
CA ARG A 104 -1.13 -10.83 -7.52
C ARG A 104 -0.92 -9.43 -8.11
N GLN A 105 -1.42 -9.18 -9.32
CA GLN A 105 -1.32 -7.86 -9.94
C GLN A 105 -2.11 -6.79 -9.16
N ASP A 106 -3.36 -7.06 -8.77
CA ASP A 106 -4.15 -6.14 -7.92
C ASP A 106 -3.45 -5.85 -6.59
N ASP A 107 -2.83 -6.85 -5.96
CA ASP A 107 -2.11 -6.65 -4.69
C ASP A 107 -0.87 -5.76 -4.87
N LEU A 108 -0.14 -5.91 -5.99
CA LEU A 108 0.98 -5.02 -6.33
C LEU A 108 0.51 -3.59 -6.58
N GLU A 109 -0.54 -3.42 -7.40
CA GLU A 109 -1.11 -2.11 -7.71
C GLU A 109 -1.64 -1.42 -6.43
N ARG A 110 -2.24 -2.16 -5.51
CA ARG A 110 -2.65 -1.63 -4.19
C ARG A 110 -1.48 -1.19 -3.35
N ALA A 111 -0.41 -1.99 -3.28
CA ALA A 111 0.78 -1.62 -2.53
C ALA A 111 1.41 -0.33 -3.10
N GLU A 112 1.47 -0.19 -4.43
CA GLU A 112 1.94 1.03 -5.08
C GLU A 112 1.04 2.24 -4.79
N ALA A 113 -0.29 2.05 -4.85
CA ALA A 113 -1.26 3.09 -4.54
C ALA A 113 -1.19 3.54 -3.07
N GLU A 114 -0.98 2.61 -2.13
CA GLU A 114 -0.79 2.92 -0.71
C GLU A 114 0.47 3.78 -0.49
N VAL A 115 1.59 3.43 -1.13
CA VAL A 115 2.81 4.23 -1.07
C VAL A 115 2.59 5.63 -1.64
N ALA A 116 1.89 5.74 -2.77
CA ALA A 116 1.56 7.03 -3.37
C ALA A 116 0.64 7.88 -2.48
N PHE A 117 -0.39 7.26 -1.90
CA PHE A 117 -1.31 7.91 -0.97
C PHE A 117 -0.59 8.40 0.29
N GLU A 118 0.27 7.57 0.89
CA GLU A 118 1.05 7.94 2.07
C GLU A 118 1.99 9.10 1.78
N LYS A 119 2.66 9.13 0.62
CA LYS A 119 3.49 10.26 0.19
C LYS A 119 2.65 11.55 0.05
N ALA A 120 1.50 11.47 -0.61
CA ALA A 120 0.60 12.61 -0.77
C ALA A 120 0.06 13.10 0.59
N ARG A 121 -0.27 12.18 1.50
CA ARG A 121 -0.70 12.50 2.87
C ARG A 121 0.41 13.21 3.65
N GLN A 122 1.63 12.67 3.62
CA GLN A 122 2.79 13.30 4.27
C GLN A 122 3.03 14.71 3.71
N GLN A 123 2.95 14.89 2.40
CA GLN A 123 3.08 16.22 1.78
C GLN A 123 1.96 17.17 2.21
N GLY A 124 0.71 16.70 2.26
CA GLY A 124 -0.43 17.49 2.75
C GLY A 124 -0.24 17.93 4.20
N VAL A 125 0.21 17.03 5.08
CA VAL A 125 0.57 17.37 6.47
C VAL A 125 1.66 18.43 6.52
N TRP A 126 2.71 18.30 5.70
CA TRP A 126 3.75 19.31 5.62
C TRP A 126 3.25 20.67 5.14
N GLN A 127 2.32 20.70 4.18
CA GLN A 127 1.69 21.95 3.74
C GLN A 127 0.87 22.60 4.85
N LEU A 128 0.11 21.81 5.62
CA LEU A 128 -0.63 22.30 6.78
C LEU A 128 0.31 22.87 7.85
N LEU A 129 1.42 22.16 8.14
CA LEU A 129 2.43 22.64 9.08
C LEU A 129 3.08 23.95 8.62
N ARG A 130 3.42 24.08 7.34
CA ARG A 130 3.92 25.35 6.78
C ARG A 130 2.90 26.47 6.89
N GLY A 131 1.63 26.17 6.62
CA GLY A 131 0.53 27.14 6.78
C GLY A 131 0.38 27.60 8.22
N ALA A 132 0.46 26.68 9.18
CA ALA A 132 0.30 26.96 10.61
C ALA A 132 1.52 27.65 11.25
N ALA A 133 2.74 27.20 10.91
CA ALA A 133 3.99 27.77 11.43
C ALA A 133 4.38 29.09 10.76
N GLY A 134 3.74 29.45 9.65
CA GLY A 134 4.05 30.67 8.89
C GLY A 134 5.46 30.63 8.29
N ALA A 135 6.20 31.74 8.45
CA ALA A 135 7.56 31.90 7.92
C ALA A 135 8.68 31.34 8.84
N ASP A 136 8.32 30.71 9.96
CA ASP A 136 9.31 30.17 10.91
C ASP A 136 9.96 28.88 10.37
N ARG A 137 11.10 29.07 9.70
CA ARG A 137 11.90 27.97 9.15
C ARG A 137 12.62 27.15 10.22
N GLN A 138 12.87 27.71 11.41
CA GLN A 138 13.57 26.99 12.48
C GLN A 138 12.66 25.95 13.11
N LEU A 139 11.42 26.32 13.42
CA LEU A 139 10.42 25.39 13.95
C LEU A 139 10.16 24.21 13.00
N LEU A 140 10.02 24.48 11.70
CA LEU A 140 9.85 23.42 10.70
C LEU A 140 11.06 22.49 10.61
N ALA A 141 12.29 23.02 10.74
CA ALA A 141 13.51 22.23 10.74
C ALA A 141 13.63 21.36 12.01
N GLU A 142 13.15 21.83 13.15
CA GLU A 142 13.08 21.05 14.40
C GLU A 142 12.08 19.91 14.30
N ILE A 143 10.87 20.18 13.80
CA ILE A 143 9.85 19.14 13.55
C ILE A 143 10.39 18.08 12.59
N ALA A 144 11.07 18.49 11.50
CA ALA A 144 11.65 17.57 10.53
C ALA A 144 12.74 16.67 11.16
N ARG A 145 13.55 17.24 12.06
CA ARG A 145 14.61 16.52 12.79
C ARG A 145 14.02 15.46 13.72
N LEU A 146 12.99 15.84 14.49
CA LEU A 146 12.26 14.93 15.39
C LEU A 146 11.57 13.81 14.61
N ALA A 147 10.82 14.15 13.55
CA ALA A 147 10.10 13.18 12.73
C ALA A 147 11.01 12.16 12.04
N SER A 148 12.29 12.51 11.83
CA SER A 148 13.26 11.62 11.19
C SER A 148 14.01 10.72 12.17
N GLY A 149 13.74 10.81 13.47
CA GLY A 149 14.45 10.06 14.51
C GLY A 149 15.92 10.45 14.65
N GLY A 150 16.29 11.65 14.20
CA GLY A 150 17.66 12.14 14.23
C GLY A 150 18.03 12.69 15.60
N GLU A 151 18.39 11.83 16.55
CA GLU A 151 19.11 12.26 17.75
C GLU A 151 20.54 12.68 17.35
N GLY A 152 20.71 13.97 17.05
CA GLY A 152 22.02 14.60 16.91
C GLY A 152 22.70 14.52 15.52
N ARG A 153 22.12 13.83 14.53
CA ARG A 153 22.64 13.87 13.14
C ARG A 153 21.73 14.73 12.25
N CYS A 154 22.33 15.68 11.53
CA CYS A 154 21.63 16.45 10.51
C CYS A 154 20.99 15.50 9.48
N LEU A 155 19.80 15.86 8.99
CA LEU A 155 19.17 15.16 7.87
C LEU A 155 20.14 15.12 6.69
N SER A 156 20.14 14.02 5.92
CA SER A 156 20.85 14.01 4.65
C SER A 156 20.33 15.17 3.79
N VAL A 157 21.22 15.85 3.08
CA VAL A 157 20.88 17.01 2.22
C VAL A 157 19.75 16.64 1.25
N GLU A 158 19.75 15.42 0.74
CA GLU A 158 18.72 14.88 -0.13
C GLU A 158 17.35 14.78 0.57
N LYS A 159 17.30 14.24 1.79
CA LYS A 159 16.05 14.14 2.57
C LYS A 159 15.54 15.52 3.00
N ALA A 160 16.45 16.44 3.35
CA ALA A 160 16.09 17.83 3.62
C ALA A 160 15.49 18.52 2.38
N ARG A 161 16.12 18.38 1.20
CA ARG A 161 15.57 18.91 -0.05
C ARG A 161 14.20 18.32 -0.37
N GLN A 162 14.02 17.01 -0.22
CA GLN A 162 12.71 16.38 -0.45
C GLN A 162 11.61 16.96 0.45
N LEU A 163 11.92 17.24 1.71
CA LEU A 163 10.98 17.81 2.69
C LEU A 163 10.65 19.29 2.42
N PHE A 164 11.66 20.10 2.03
CA PHE A 164 11.50 21.54 1.86
C PHE A 164 11.11 21.97 0.44
N ASP A 165 11.74 21.39 -0.58
CA ASP A 165 11.44 21.69 -1.99
C ASP A 165 10.13 21.03 -2.45
N GLY A 166 9.55 20.17 -1.60
CA GLY A 166 8.25 19.55 -1.81
C GLY A 166 8.25 18.72 -3.07
N SER A 167 8.92 17.56 -3.03
CA SER A 167 8.92 16.52 -4.08
C SER A 167 8.37 17.02 -5.41
N SER A 168 9.18 17.76 -6.16
CA SER A 168 8.93 18.00 -7.58
C SER A 168 8.93 16.62 -8.25
N ALA A 169 7.77 15.99 -8.25
CA ALA A 169 7.49 14.73 -8.92
C ALA A 169 7.59 14.87 -10.45
N ALA A 170 8.13 15.98 -10.96
CA ALA A 170 8.47 16.18 -12.35
C ALA A 170 9.89 15.71 -12.72
N SER A 171 10.79 15.42 -11.76
CA SER A 171 12.20 15.18 -12.11
C SER A 171 12.58 13.74 -12.46
N ALA A 172 11.67 12.77 -12.40
CA ALA A 172 11.97 11.37 -12.76
C ALA A 172 11.45 10.94 -14.15
N VAL A 173 10.66 11.76 -14.85
CA VAL A 173 10.10 11.42 -16.18
C VAL A 173 10.86 12.08 -17.35
N SER A 174 11.84 12.95 -17.08
CA SER A 174 12.66 13.61 -18.13
C SER A 174 14.05 13.01 -18.37
N ALA A 175 14.31 11.78 -17.93
CA ALA A 175 15.51 11.02 -18.35
C ALA A 175 15.21 9.97 -19.45
N GLY A 176 14.02 10.04 -20.05
CA GLY A 176 13.56 9.16 -21.13
C GLY A 176 13.23 9.92 -22.40
N THR A 177 14.01 10.94 -22.77
CA THR A 177 13.83 11.63 -24.06
C THR A 177 15.18 11.92 -24.71
N ALA A 178 15.43 11.15 -25.78
CA ALA A 178 16.28 11.52 -26.91
C ALA A 178 17.71 12.01 -26.59
N ALA A 179 18.61 11.07 -26.33
CA ALA A 179 20.01 11.24 -26.74
C ALA A 179 20.04 11.36 -28.27
N THR A 180 19.99 12.61 -28.74
CA THR A 180 20.31 12.98 -30.12
C THR A 180 21.77 12.62 -30.35
N PRO A 181 22.13 11.77 -31.34
CA PRO A 181 23.52 11.50 -31.63
C PRO A 181 24.14 12.75 -32.26
N ALA A 182 24.92 13.48 -31.45
CA ALA A 182 25.76 14.56 -31.91
C ALA A 182 26.85 14.01 -32.85
N ARG A 183 26.59 14.20 -34.13
CA ARG A 183 27.55 14.17 -35.22
C ARG A 183 28.75 15.08 -34.89
N ARG A 184 29.93 14.53 -34.57
CA ARG A 184 31.24 15.02 -35.10
C ARG A 184 32.48 14.21 -34.67
N ARG A 185 33.19 13.78 -35.73
CA ARG A 185 34.65 13.68 -35.93
C ARG A 185 35.41 12.56 -35.19
N SER A 186 35.32 11.40 -35.83
CA SER A 186 36.37 10.39 -35.93
C SER A 186 37.73 11.02 -36.28
N PHE A 187 38.70 10.84 -35.38
CA PHE A 187 40.12 10.81 -35.74
C PHE A 187 40.49 9.38 -36.10
N SER A 188 41.02 9.24 -37.31
CA SER A 188 41.54 8.05 -37.95
C SER A 188 42.98 7.76 -37.51
N ARG A 189 43.27 6.54 -37.00
CA ARG A 189 44.55 5.83 -37.26
C ARG A 189 44.56 4.37 -36.76
N GLY A 190 44.95 3.45 -37.66
CA GLY A 190 45.33 2.04 -37.39
C GLY A 190 44.19 1.05 -37.61
N GLU A 191 44.08 0.40 -38.77
CA GLU A 191 44.61 -0.96 -39.07
C GLU A 191 43.99 -2.04 -38.15
N GLU A 192 43.37 -3.14 -38.57
CA GLU A 192 43.55 -3.95 -39.78
C GLU A 192 42.38 -4.97 -39.90
N LYS A 193 41.99 -5.29 -41.15
CA LYS A 193 41.59 -6.62 -41.66
C LYS A 193 40.89 -7.63 -40.71
N LYS A 194 39.60 -7.91 -40.97
CA LYS A 194 39.16 -9.08 -41.78
C LYS A 194 37.64 -9.13 -41.91
N GLN A 195 37.22 -9.25 -43.16
CA GLN A 195 35.85 -9.37 -43.62
C GLN A 195 35.19 -10.64 -43.10
N SER A 196 34.05 -10.51 -42.41
CA SER A 196 33.05 -11.57 -42.34
C SER A 196 31.72 -11.01 -42.80
N ARG A 197 31.35 -11.37 -44.03
CA ARG A 197 30.12 -10.97 -44.71
C ARG A 197 28.94 -11.60 -43.98
N LYS A 198 28.17 -10.77 -43.27
CA LYS A 198 26.82 -11.13 -42.79
C LYS A 198 25.79 -10.59 -43.79
N PRO A 199 24.83 -11.39 -44.27
CA PRO A 199 23.85 -10.93 -45.26
C PRO A 199 22.90 -9.87 -44.66
N PRO A 200 22.39 -8.93 -45.48
CA PRO A 200 21.46 -7.91 -45.03
C PRO A 200 20.13 -8.52 -44.60
N ARG A 201 19.66 -8.10 -43.43
CA ARG A 201 18.36 -8.45 -42.84
C ARG A 201 17.24 -7.81 -43.69
N PRO A 202 16.15 -8.52 -44.02
CA PRO A 202 15.04 -7.96 -44.77
C PRO A 202 14.36 -6.84 -43.98
N THR A 203 14.17 -5.71 -44.63
CA THR A 203 13.38 -4.55 -44.19
C THR A 203 11.93 -5.00 -44.04
N ALA A 204 11.41 -4.94 -42.80
CA ALA A 204 10.00 -5.19 -42.54
C ALA A 204 9.13 -4.09 -43.20
N PRO A 205 7.95 -4.44 -43.73
CA PRO A 205 7.03 -3.46 -44.29
C PRO A 205 6.50 -2.50 -43.22
N ALA A 206 6.35 -1.25 -43.62
CA ALA A 206 5.86 -0.14 -42.81
C ALA A 206 4.54 -0.50 -42.10
N ALA A 207 4.49 -0.27 -40.79
CA ALA A 207 3.28 -0.43 -40.00
C ALA A 207 2.18 0.53 -40.51
N PRO A 208 0.92 0.07 -40.60
CA PRO A 208 -0.20 0.93 -41.01
C PRO A 208 -0.42 2.05 -39.99
N ALA A 209 -0.68 3.25 -40.51
CA ALA A 209 -0.96 4.45 -39.75
C ALA A 209 -2.09 4.22 -38.73
N ALA A 210 -1.86 4.65 -37.49
CA ALA A 210 -2.85 4.58 -36.43
C ALA A 210 -4.12 5.35 -36.81
N PRO A 211 -5.32 4.82 -36.51
CA PRO A 211 -6.58 5.50 -36.79
C PRO A 211 -6.73 6.76 -35.94
N ALA A 212 -7.22 7.83 -36.55
CA ALA A 212 -7.47 9.12 -35.92
C ALA A 212 -8.44 8.99 -34.72
N PRO A 213 -8.24 9.77 -33.64
CA PRO A 213 -9.10 9.74 -32.46
C PRO A 213 -10.52 10.20 -32.83
N ALA A 214 -11.52 9.43 -32.38
CA ALA A 214 -12.93 9.72 -32.60
C ALA A 214 -13.35 11.06 -31.97
N PRO A 215 -14.28 11.80 -32.59
CA PRO A 215 -14.78 13.07 -32.06
C PRO A 215 -15.54 12.86 -30.74
N ARG A 216 -15.21 13.70 -29.76
CA ARG A 216 -15.80 13.74 -28.43
C ARG A 216 -17.23 14.25 -28.53
N ILE A 217 -18.21 13.36 -28.41
CA ILE A 217 -19.63 13.73 -28.38
C ILE A 217 -19.92 14.33 -27.00
N HIS A 218 -20.16 15.64 -26.95
CA HIS A 218 -20.69 16.32 -25.78
C HIS A 218 -22.20 16.06 -25.71
N ASN A 219 -22.61 15.19 -24.78
CA ASN A 219 -24.02 15.03 -24.43
C ASN A 219 -24.44 16.17 -23.51
N GLU A 220 -25.01 17.21 -24.10
CA GLU A 220 -25.80 18.20 -23.37
C GLU A 220 -27.21 17.63 -23.14
N SER A 221 -27.37 16.84 -22.06
CA SER A 221 -28.72 16.47 -21.60
C SER A 221 -29.36 17.68 -20.92
N SER A 222 -30.11 18.41 -21.73
CA SER A 222 -31.02 19.48 -21.35
C SER A 222 -32.12 18.94 -20.43
N ALA A 223 -32.14 19.42 -19.19
CA ALA A 223 -33.21 19.19 -18.24
C ALA A 223 -34.38 20.13 -18.58
N ALA A 224 -35.37 19.63 -19.33
CA ALA A 224 -36.64 20.30 -19.47
C ALA A 224 -37.50 20.04 -18.22
N LEU A 225 -37.62 21.08 -17.40
CA LEU A 225 -38.64 21.22 -16.36
C LEU A 225 -40.03 21.17 -17.01
N GLY A 226 -40.77 20.11 -16.72
CA GLY A 226 -42.21 20.05 -16.98
C GLY A 226 -42.96 20.84 -15.92
N GLY A 227 -43.65 21.89 -16.35
CA GLY A 227 -44.69 22.56 -15.58
C GLY A 227 -46.01 22.47 -16.34
N ALA A 228 -46.98 21.76 -15.75
CA ALA A 228 -48.42 21.92 -15.96
C ALA A 228 -49.12 21.35 -14.72
#